data_AF-A0A1M5T4N6-F1
#
_entry.id   AF-A0A1M5T4N6-F1
#
_cell.length_a   1.000
_cell.length_b   1.000
_cell.length_c   1.000
_cell.angle_alpha   90.00
_cell.angle_beta   90.00
_cell.angle_gamma   90.00
#
_symmetry.space_group_name_H-M   'P 1'
#
loop_
_entity.id
_entity.type
_entity.pdbx_description
1 polymer ?
#
loop_
_entity_poly.entity_id
_entity_poly.type
_entity_poly.pdbx_seq_one_letter_code
_entity_poly.pdbx_strand_id
1 'polypeptide(L)'
;MASISPIIRTKGQTSTIYIRLRSGRKHDYTISTGLTIDGKKWNIKTKRPKETTAELKQLKNILDAIVSHIQENLNNITTDGLEPSKRWLETTYNKFTNKEEKEQNASIEYWIKYIIDNPNLFENSIGEKGLSINRIRQLNTLFKVFKKYQKNHVYKIVEIDQFFYDNFNHWLLNKEKYGHNTAKKYSDDLIAIGRHARRYKIPVSQELDYIKRIKTRSSKTIVLEHDEILRIENLEITNERLLNTRKWFLLGLQVAQRISDLLPLTEYNIQYHPDLDHNLTKCFVFTQKKSQNTKEIVIPIDEVIEEIIKDGLPTPISDQRFNEYLKEICKMAEIDRPTKGAISKTIEIDGKKRKRNIEGVYPKWQLITSHTLRKTATTHYYQVFGAKVKHITGHSKEETVNIYVNQDRSRKLSQVKKLRNEYNQLLKIKEELKPNDKPKMTVLKKVENQ
;
A
#
# COMPACT_ATOMS: atom_id res chain seq x y z
N MET A 1 -62.03 1.14 -7.24
CA MET A 1 -60.78 1.59 -6.59
C MET A 1 -59.71 0.52 -6.74
N ALA A 2 -58.46 0.93 -6.95
CA ALA A 2 -57.33 0.00 -6.89
C ALA A 2 -57.16 -0.50 -5.45
N SER A 3 -56.84 -1.77 -5.29
CA SER A 3 -56.55 -2.38 -3.99
C SER A 3 -55.09 -2.85 -3.97
N ILE A 4 -54.33 -2.37 -3.00
CA ILE A 4 -52.96 -2.82 -2.73
C ILE A 4 -53.02 -3.62 -1.45
N SER A 5 -52.69 -4.91 -1.51
CA SER A 5 -52.73 -5.73 -0.31
C SER A 5 -51.60 -6.76 -0.23
N PRO A 6 -50.96 -6.89 0.95
CA PRO A 6 -50.13 -8.04 1.27
C PRO A 6 -50.96 -9.33 1.28
N ILE A 7 -50.42 -10.41 0.71
CA ILE A 7 -51.04 -11.73 0.68
C ILE A 7 -50.00 -12.82 0.95
N ILE A 8 -50.47 -13.96 1.44
CA ILE A 8 -49.70 -15.20 1.55
C ILE A 8 -50.39 -16.29 0.71
N ARG A 9 -49.62 -17.23 0.15
CA ARG A 9 -50.17 -18.30 -0.72
C ARG A 9 -50.46 -19.61 0.02
N THR A 10 -49.77 -19.87 1.12
CA THR A 10 -49.83 -21.13 1.88
C THR A 10 -50.37 -20.91 3.29
N LYS A 11 -51.21 -21.83 3.77
CA LYS A 11 -51.72 -21.85 5.15
C LYS A 11 -50.98 -22.95 5.93
N GLY A 12 -50.22 -22.59 6.96
CA GLY A 12 -49.71 -23.55 7.96
C GLY A 12 -48.20 -23.71 8.07
N GLN A 13 -47.41 -23.18 7.13
CA GLN A 13 -45.94 -23.14 7.19
C GLN A 13 -45.42 -21.69 7.01
N THR A 14 -44.11 -21.49 7.23
CA THR A 14 -43.40 -20.26 6.84
C THR A 14 -43.67 -19.97 5.37
N SER A 15 -44.33 -18.84 5.13
CA SER A 15 -44.85 -18.45 3.83
C SER A 15 -44.26 -17.10 3.44
N THR A 16 -43.85 -16.97 2.17
CA THR A 16 -43.42 -15.69 1.62
C THR A 16 -44.61 -14.75 1.49
N ILE A 17 -44.41 -13.50 1.89
CA ILE A 17 -45.38 -12.43 1.75
C ILE A 17 -45.23 -11.82 0.36
N TYR A 18 -46.35 -11.67 -0.34
CA TYR A 18 -46.43 -11.03 -1.64
C TYR A 18 -47.22 -9.72 -1.53
N ILE A 19 -46.91 -8.74 -2.37
CA ILE A 19 -47.77 -7.57 -2.57
C ILE A 19 -48.57 -7.79 -3.84
N ARG A 20 -49.90 -7.66 -3.74
CA ARG A 20 -50.83 -7.72 -4.89
C ARG A 20 -51.45 -6.35 -5.12
N LEU A 21 -51.31 -5.84 -6.33
CA LEU A 21 -52.01 -4.67 -6.85
C LEU A 21 -53.15 -5.17 -7.75
N ARG A 22 -54.39 -4.78 -7.43
CA ARG A 22 -55.55 -5.10 -8.26
C ARG A 22 -56.36 -3.83 -8.56
N SER A 23 -56.44 -3.46 -9.83
CA SER A 23 -57.27 -2.35 -10.32
C SER A 23 -58.17 -2.85 -11.45
N GLY A 24 -59.45 -3.06 -11.16
CA GLY A 24 -60.42 -3.64 -12.10
C GLY A 24 -60.12 -5.10 -12.48
N ARG A 25 -60.58 -5.52 -13.66
CA ARG A 25 -60.28 -6.84 -14.27
C ARG A 25 -59.00 -6.85 -15.11
N LYS A 26 -58.52 -5.68 -15.52
CA LYS A 26 -57.42 -5.50 -16.47
C LYS A 26 -56.04 -5.51 -15.80
N HIS A 27 -55.94 -5.11 -14.52
CA HIS A 27 -54.67 -5.02 -13.80
C HIS A 27 -54.70 -5.86 -12.53
N ASP A 28 -53.97 -6.97 -12.53
CA ASP A 28 -53.79 -7.86 -11.39
C ASP A 28 -52.35 -8.38 -11.35
N TYR A 29 -51.52 -7.71 -10.55
CA TYR A 29 -50.09 -7.99 -10.48
C TYR A 29 -49.69 -8.39 -9.07
N THR A 30 -48.79 -9.38 -8.97
CA THR A 30 -48.27 -9.87 -7.70
C THR A 30 -46.76 -9.95 -7.75
N ILE A 31 -46.10 -9.40 -6.74
CA ILE A 31 -44.63 -9.41 -6.59
C ILE A 31 -44.23 -10.02 -5.24
N SER A 32 -43.08 -10.69 -5.19
CA SER A 32 -42.53 -11.26 -3.97
C SER A 32 -41.77 -10.20 -3.17
N THR A 33 -42.03 -10.11 -1.87
CA THR A 33 -41.28 -9.19 -0.99
C THR A 33 -39.99 -9.78 -0.45
N GLY A 34 -39.86 -11.12 -0.46
CA GLY A 34 -38.80 -11.82 0.26
C GLY A 34 -38.97 -11.83 1.79
N LEU A 35 -39.96 -11.12 2.34
CA LEU A 35 -40.36 -11.23 3.74
C LEU A 35 -41.13 -12.54 3.96
N THR A 36 -40.92 -13.17 5.10
CA THR A 36 -41.56 -14.44 5.45
C THR A 36 -42.33 -14.32 6.76
N ILE A 37 -43.44 -15.06 6.87
CA ILE A 37 -44.20 -15.20 8.10
C ILE A 37 -44.75 -16.61 8.25
N ASP A 38 -44.82 -17.12 9.47
CA ASP A 38 -45.64 -18.30 9.77
C ASP A 38 -47.11 -18.00 9.43
N GLY A 39 -47.71 -18.80 8.53
CA GLY A 39 -49.10 -18.63 8.11
C GLY A 39 -50.11 -18.68 9.28
N LYS A 40 -49.80 -19.34 10.40
CA LYS A 40 -50.66 -19.35 11.61
C LYS A 40 -50.72 -17.97 12.29
N LYS A 41 -49.66 -17.17 12.12
CA LYS A 41 -49.52 -15.81 12.66
C LYS A 41 -50.04 -14.73 11.71
N TRP A 42 -50.63 -15.11 10.57
CA TRP A 42 -51.28 -14.18 9.65
C TRP A 42 -52.76 -13.99 9.96
N ASN A 43 -53.26 -12.76 9.88
CA ASN A 43 -54.67 -12.43 9.98
C ASN A 43 -55.24 -12.25 8.56
N ILE A 44 -56.14 -13.16 8.17
CA ILE A 44 -56.75 -13.19 6.83
C ILE A 44 -57.67 -11.98 6.61
N LYS A 45 -58.39 -11.53 7.64
CA LYS A 45 -59.34 -10.41 7.53
C LYS A 45 -58.61 -9.09 7.33
N THR A 46 -57.57 -8.83 8.13
CA THR A 46 -56.81 -7.57 8.05
C THR A 46 -55.68 -7.62 7.03
N LYS A 47 -55.35 -8.81 6.49
CA LYS A 47 -54.21 -9.04 5.60
C LYS A 47 -52.89 -8.52 6.21
N ARG A 48 -52.71 -8.78 7.50
CA ARG A 48 -51.54 -8.35 8.29
C ARG A 48 -51.10 -9.44 9.29
N PRO A 49 -49.88 -9.37 9.82
CA PRO A 49 -49.46 -10.18 10.95
C PRO A 49 -50.37 -9.97 12.17
N LYS A 50 -50.59 -11.01 12.99
CA LYS A 50 -51.24 -10.91 14.30
C LYS A 50 -50.27 -10.21 15.26
N GLU A 51 -50.69 -9.12 15.88
CA GLU A 51 -49.86 -8.21 16.69
C GLU A 51 -49.51 -8.75 18.09
N THR A 52 -49.05 -10.00 18.14
CA THR A 52 -48.78 -10.75 19.38
C THR A 52 -47.36 -10.56 19.90
N THR A 53 -46.39 -10.24 19.02
CA THR A 53 -44.98 -10.01 19.39
C THR A 53 -44.45 -8.71 18.79
N ALA A 54 -43.35 -8.19 19.35
CA ALA A 54 -42.68 -6.99 18.84
C ALA A 54 -42.24 -7.14 17.36
N GLU A 55 -41.70 -8.31 16.99
CA GLU A 55 -41.31 -8.65 15.62
C GLU A 55 -42.49 -8.56 14.63
N LEU A 56 -43.66 -9.08 15.02
CA LEU A 56 -44.85 -9.06 14.17
C LEU A 56 -45.44 -7.64 14.03
N LYS A 57 -45.33 -6.82 15.08
CA LYS A 57 -45.68 -5.39 15.02
C LYS A 57 -44.73 -4.63 14.08
N GLN A 58 -43.43 -4.89 14.17
CA GLN A 58 -42.45 -4.29 13.26
C GLN A 58 -42.70 -4.73 11.81
N LEU A 59 -42.98 -6.02 11.58
CA LEU A 59 -43.33 -6.54 10.26
C LEU A 59 -44.62 -5.89 9.71
N LYS A 60 -45.64 -5.69 10.56
CA LYS A 60 -46.85 -4.96 10.18
C LYS A 60 -46.52 -3.53 9.74
N ASN A 61 -45.74 -2.78 10.52
CA ASN A 61 -45.35 -1.41 10.20
C ASN A 61 -44.59 -1.33 8.85
N ILE A 62 -43.69 -2.29 8.58
CA ILE A 62 -42.98 -2.39 7.30
C ILE A 62 -43.98 -2.61 6.15
N LEU A 63 -44.94 -3.53 6.30
CA LEU A 63 -45.95 -3.80 5.28
C LEU A 63 -46.87 -2.59 5.05
N ASP A 64 -47.24 -1.87 6.10
CA ASP A 64 -48.05 -0.64 5.98
C ASP A 64 -47.28 0.44 5.22
N ALA A 65 -46.00 0.66 5.54
CA ALA A 65 -45.16 1.61 4.82
C ALA A 65 -44.99 1.25 3.32
N ILE A 66 -44.84 -0.04 2.99
CA ILE A 66 -44.79 -0.51 1.60
C ILE A 66 -46.10 -0.18 0.87
N VAL A 67 -47.24 -0.48 1.50
CA VAL A 67 -48.56 -0.25 0.91
C VAL A 67 -48.80 1.24 0.68
N SER A 68 -48.48 2.09 1.66
CA SER A 68 -48.59 3.55 1.52
C SER A 68 -47.72 4.10 0.39
N HIS A 69 -46.46 3.66 0.30
CA HIS A 69 -45.56 4.13 -0.77
C HIS A 69 -46.04 3.74 -2.17
N ILE A 70 -46.54 2.51 -2.34
CA ILE A 70 -47.09 2.06 -3.63
C ILE A 70 -48.39 2.83 -3.94
N GLN A 71 -49.21 3.13 -2.94
CA GLN A 71 -50.44 3.92 -3.12
C GLN A 71 -50.14 5.36 -3.56
N GLU A 72 -49.16 6.01 -2.95
CA GLU A 72 -48.71 7.35 -3.34
C GLU A 72 -48.20 7.38 -4.79
N ASN A 73 -47.33 6.43 -5.16
CA ASN A 73 -46.81 6.35 -6.53
C ASN A 73 -47.90 5.99 -7.55
N LEU A 74 -48.89 5.17 -7.16
CA LEU A 74 -50.02 4.84 -8.03
C LEU A 74 -50.85 6.09 -8.33
N ASN A 75 -51.09 6.93 -7.33
CA ASN A 75 -51.82 8.19 -7.53
C ASN A 75 -51.09 9.10 -8.52
N ASN A 76 -49.75 9.22 -8.41
CA ASN A 76 -48.94 10.04 -9.31
C ASN A 76 -49.01 9.56 -10.78
N ILE A 77 -48.84 8.26 -11.05
CA ILE A 77 -48.94 7.78 -12.44
C ILE A 77 -50.37 7.91 -13.00
N THR A 78 -51.38 7.84 -12.13
CA THR A 78 -52.77 8.01 -12.52
C THR A 78 -53.07 9.46 -12.88
N THR A 79 -52.50 10.44 -12.15
CA THR A 79 -52.61 11.86 -12.51
C THR A 79 -51.91 12.19 -13.82
N ASP A 80 -50.87 11.44 -14.18
CA ASP A 80 -50.12 11.58 -15.43
C ASP A 80 -50.77 10.80 -16.61
N GLY A 81 -51.91 10.14 -16.40
CA GLY A 81 -52.62 9.38 -17.44
C GLY A 81 -52.01 8.03 -17.80
N LEU A 82 -51.12 7.47 -16.96
CA LEU A 82 -50.43 6.21 -17.18
C LEU A 82 -51.09 5.04 -16.42
N GLU A 83 -51.08 3.84 -17.01
CA GLU A 83 -51.57 2.61 -16.36
C GLU A 83 -50.42 1.84 -15.67
N PRO A 84 -50.65 1.24 -14.47
CA PRO A 84 -49.64 0.43 -13.80
C PRO A 84 -49.36 -0.88 -14.55
N SER A 85 -48.11 -1.34 -14.50
CA SER A 85 -47.67 -2.65 -14.99
C SER A 85 -47.02 -3.47 -13.88
N LYS A 86 -46.83 -4.78 -14.10
CA LYS A 86 -46.07 -5.63 -13.17
C LYS A 86 -44.64 -5.10 -12.98
N ARG A 87 -43.99 -4.66 -14.06
CA ARG A 87 -42.65 -4.07 -14.03
C ARG A 87 -42.61 -2.79 -13.18
N TRP A 88 -43.59 -1.92 -13.35
CA TRP A 88 -43.73 -0.72 -12.53
C TRP A 88 -43.87 -1.07 -11.03
N LEU A 89 -44.68 -2.07 -10.69
CA LEU A 89 -44.87 -2.50 -9.31
C LEU A 89 -43.57 -3.05 -8.70
N GLU A 90 -42.81 -3.85 -9.46
CA GLU A 90 -41.47 -4.33 -9.07
C GLU A 90 -40.50 -3.17 -8.85
N THR A 91 -40.40 -2.23 -9.79
CA THR A 91 -39.50 -1.07 -9.67
C THR A 91 -39.86 -0.17 -8.48
N THR A 92 -41.14 0.13 -8.26
CA THR A 92 -41.59 0.96 -7.12
C THR A 92 -41.28 0.28 -5.78
N TYR A 93 -41.50 -1.03 -5.70
CA TYR A 93 -41.13 -1.81 -4.52
C TYR A 93 -39.61 -1.87 -4.30
N ASN A 94 -38.83 -2.05 -5.36
CA ASN A 94 -37.37 -2.06 -5.29
C ASN A 94 -36.80 -0.71 -4.87
N LYS A 95 -37.39 0.41 -5.31
CA LYS A 95 -37.04 1.76 -4.84
C LYS A 95 -37.32 1.94 -3.35
N PHE A 96 -38.49 1.51 -2.88
CA PHE A 96 -38.84 1.57 -1.45
C PHE A 96 -37.85 0.79 -0.58
N THR A 97 -37.50 -0.42 -1.00
CA THR A 97 -36.57 -1.30 -0.26
C THR A 97 -35.09 -0.97 -0.50
N ASN A 98 -34.82 -0.02 -1.41
CA ASN A 98 -33.52 0.26 -2.02
C ASN A 98 -32.77 -1.00 -2.50
N LYS A 99 -33.51 -1.95 -3.07
CA LYS A 99 -33.01 -3.30 -3.44
C LYS A 99 -32.22 -3.29 -4.76
N GLU A 100 -32.62 -2.47 -5.74
CA GLU A 100 -31.93 -2.34 -7.03
C GLU A 100 -30.50 -1.77 -6.89
N GLU A 101 -30.29 -0.74 -6.06
CA GLU A 101 -28.94 -0.18 -5.81
C GLU A 101 -28.07 -1.11 -4.96
N LYS A 102 -28.67 -1.82 -3.99
CA LYS A 102 -27.93 -2.69 -3.06
C LYS A 102 -27.54 -4.04 -3.67
N GLU A 103 -28.36 -4.65 -4.52
CA GLU A 103 -28.01 -5.94 -5.16
C GLU A 103 -27.01 -5.79 -6.30
N GLN A 104 -27.11 -4.72 -7.11
CA GLN A 104 -26.18 -4.49 -8.23
C GLN A 104 -24.77 -4.08 -7.77
N ASN A 105 -24.66 -3.33 -6.67
CA ASN A 105 -23.39 -2.82 -6.16
C ASN A 105 -22.84 -3.63 -4.98
N ALA A 106 -23.38 -4.83 -4.69
CA ALA A 106 -22.89 -5.65 -3.58
C ALA A 106 -21.64 -6.46 -3.92
N SER A 107 -21.29 -6.64 -5.20
CA SER A 107 -20.17 -7.50 -5.62
C SER A 107 -18.80 -6.90 -5.29
N ILE A 108 -17.86 -7.73 -4.81
CA ILE A 108 -16.45 -7.33 -4.63
C ILE A 108 -15.84 -6.92 -5.97
N GLU A 109 -16.16 -7.64 -7.06
CA GLU A 109 -15.68 -7.34 -8.41
C GLU A 109 -16.10 -5.93 -8.86
N TYR A 110 -17.36 -5.57 -8.63
CA TYR A 110 -17.88 -4.24 -8.92
C TYR A 110 -17.08 -3.17 -8.21
N TRP A 111 -16.83 -3.32 -6.91
CA TRP A 111 -16.11 -2.31 -6.12
C TRP A 111 -14.65 -2.16 -6.51
N ILE A 112 -13.96 -3.26 -6.84
CA ILE A 112 -12.59 -3.17 -7.36
C ILE A 112 -12.59 -2.33 -8.64
N LYS A 113 -13.52 -2.59 -9.57
CA LYS A 113 -13.63 -1.87 -10.83
C LYS A 113 -14.04 -0.41 -10.64
N TYR A 114 -15.03 -0.15 -9.78
CA TYR A 114 -15.49 1.19 -9.45
C TYR A 114 -14.35 2.07 -8.92
N ILE A 115 -13.47 1.53 -8.06
CA ILE A 115 -12.30 2.26 -7.56
C ILE A 115 -11.27 2.53 -8.66
N ILE A 116 -11.06 1.57 -9.57
CA ILE A 116 -10.15 1.72 -10.71
C ILE A 116 -10.64 2.80 -11.67
N ASP A 117 -11.94 2.82 -11.96
CA ASP A 117 -12.55 3.71 -12.95
C ASP A 117 -12.78 5.13 -12.37
N ASN A 118 -12.84 5.28 -11.04
CA ASN A 118 -13.10 6.56 -10.36
C ASN A 118 -11.99 6.95 -9.37
N PRO A 119 -10.70 6.99 -9.78
CA PRO A 119 -9.58 7.20 -8.85
C PRO A 119 -9.64 8.54 -8.10
N ASN A 120 -10.30 9.55 -8.67
CA ASN A 120 -10.47 10.89 -8.10
C ASN A 120 -11.45 10.93 -6.93
N LEU A 121 -12.25 9.88 -6.70
CA LEU A 121 -13.18 9.82 -5.57
C LEU A 121 -12.53 9.26 -4.30
N PHE A 122 -11.35 8.66 -4.40
CA PHE A 122 -10.70 7.95 -3.31
C PHE A 122 -9.49 8.71 -2.76
N GLU A 123 -9.37 8.69 -1.44
CA GLU A 123 -8.27 9.30 -0.71
C GLU A 123 -6.96 8.52 -0.92
N ASN A 124 -5.87 9.26 -1.12
CA ASN A 124 -4.52 8.74 -1.17
C ASN A 124 -3.88 8.68 0.24
N SER A 125 -2.61 8.31 0.32
CA SER A 125 -1.90 8.15 1.60
C SER A 125 -1.67 9.44 2.38
N ILE A 126 -1.84 10.62 1.76
CA ILE A 126 -1.69 11.95 2.38
C ILE A 126 -3.06 12.54 2.74
N GLY A 127 -4.16 11.86 2.37
CA GLY A 127 -5.53 12.29 2.65
C GLY A 127 -6.17 13.12 1.54
N GLU A 128 -5.45 13.36 0.44
CA GLU A 128 -6.00 14.05 -0.74
C GLU A 128 -6.72 13.08 -1.68
N LYS A 129 -7.64 13.60 -2.50
CA LYS A 129 -8.36 12.81 -3.50
C LYS A 129 -7.48 12.55 -4.73
N GLY A 130 -7.53 11.32 -5.24
CA GLY A 130 -6.80 10.92 -6.46
C GLY A 130 -5.79 9.81 -6.19
N LEU A 131 -6.09 8.60 -6.67
CA LEU A 131 -5.17 7.48 -6.61
C LEU A 131 -4.02 7.61 -7.61
N SER A 132 -2.81 7.26 -7.18
CA SER A 132 -1.65 7.25 -8.07
C SER A 132 -1.76 6.18 -9.16
N ILE A 133 -1.12 6.42 -10.31
CA ILE A 133 -1.06 5.48 -11.44
C ILE A 133 -0.60 4.08 -10.98
N ASN A 134 0.39 4.01 -10.08
CA ASN A 134 0.89 2.75 -9.56
C ASN A 134 -0.15 2.03 -8.68
N ARG A 135 -0.96 2.77 -7.91
CA ARG A 135 -2.07 2.19 -7.15
C ARG A 135 -3.14 1.61 -8.08
N ILE A 136 -3.48 2.33 -9.16
CA ILE A 136 -4.42 1.86 -10.19
C ILE A 136 -3.89 0.58 -10.86
N ARG A 137 -2.61 0.52 -11.23
CA ARG A 137 -1.97 -0.69 -11.78
C ARG A 137 -2.03 -1.88 -10.80
N GLN A 138 -1.82 -1.63 -9.51
CA GLN A 138 -1.93 -2.66 -8.49
C GLN A 138 -3.37 -3.18 -8.35
N LEU A 139 -4.36 -2.30 -8.33
CA LEU A 139 -5.78 -2.69 -8.26
C LEU A 139 -6.21 -3.46 -9.52
N ASN A 140 -5.75 -3.06 -10.71
CA ASN A 140 -5.98 -3.83 -11.94
C ASN A 140 -5.38 -5.24 -11.86
N THR A 141 -4.22 -5.39 -11.22
CA THR A 141 -3.61 -6.71 -10.98
C THR A 141 -4.46 -7.52 -9.99
N LEU A 142 -4.88 -6.90 -8.88
CA LEU A 142 -5.78 -7.51 -7.90
C LEU A 142 -7.08 -7.97 -8.56
N PHE A 143 -7.69 -7.17 -9.43
CA PHE A 143 -8.91 -7.50 -10.17
C PHE A 143 -8.76 -8.81 -10.95
N LYS A 144 -7.67 -8.95 -11.72
CA LYS A 144 -7.38 -10.16 -12.50
C LYS A 144 -7.17 -11.39 -11.59
N VAL A 145 -6.45 -11.21 -10.48
CA VAL A 145 -6.21 -12.27 -9.50
C VAL A 145 -7.50 -12.70 -8.81
N PHE A 146 -8.31 -11.73 -8.40
CA PHE A 146 -9.58 -11.95 -7.72
C PHE A 146 -10.58 -12.66 -8.65
N LYS A 147 -10.68 -12.28 -9.93
CA LYS A 147 -11.47 -13.02 -10.92
C LYS A 147 -11.09 -14.50 -11.01
N LYS A 148 -9.78 -14.81 -10.95
CA LYS A 148 -9.31 -16.21 -10.95
C LYS A 148 -9.76 -16.96 -9.70
N TYR A 149 -9.75 -16.30 -8.54
CA TYR A 149 -10.25 -16.88 -7.29
C TYR A 149 -11.76 -17.10 -7.31
N GLN A 150 -12.49 -16.08 -7.77
CA GLN A 150 -13.94 -16.01 -7.81
C GLN A 150 -14.57 -17.10 -8.71
N LYS A 151 -13.95 -17.38 -9.87
CA LYS A 151 -14.50 -18.31 -10.88
C LYS A 151 -15.96 -17.96 -11.22
N ASN A 152 -16.90 -18.86 -10.93
CA ASN A 152 -18.34 -18.70 -11.22
C ASN A 152 -19.15 -18.21 -10.01
N HIS A 153 -18.55 -18.21 -8.81
CA HIS A 153 -19.22 -17.68 -7.63
C HIS A 153 -19.21 -16.15 -7.69
N VAL A 154 -20.19 -15.44 -7.13
CA VAL A 154 -20.18 -13.97 -7.08
C VAL A 154 -20.10 -13.53 -5.63
N TYR A 155 -18.86 -13.28 -5.18
CA TYR A 155 -18.63 -12.83 -3.81
C TYR A 155 -19.15 -11.41 -3.62
N LYS A 156 -19.92 -11.23 -2.55
CA LYS A 156 -20.44 -9.94 -2.10
C LYS A 156 -19.54 -9.32 -1.02
N ILE A 157 -19.62 -8.01 -0.88
CA ILE A 157 -18.91 -7.22 0.13
C ILE A 157 -19.23 -7.70 1.56
N VAL A 158 -20.46 -8.17 1.80
CA VAL A 158 -20.88 -8.72 3.10
C VAL A 158 -20.14 -10.01 3.46
N GLU A 159 -19.58 -10.72 2.48
CA GLU A 159 -18.85 -11.98 2.68
C GLU A 159 -17.36 -11.75 3.00
N ILE A 160 -16.91 -10.50 3.11
CA ILE A 160 -15.54 -10.19 3.56
C ILE A 160 -15.49 -10.32 5.09
N ASP A 161 -15.38 -11.54 5.57
CA ASP A 161 -15.19 -11.93 6.97
C ASP A 161 -13.80 -12.56 7.21
N GLN A 162 -13.54 -13.05 8.43
CA GLN A 162 -12.27 -13.71 8.75
C GLN A 162 -12.03 -14.96 7.89
N PHE A 163 -13.07 -15.76 7.64
CA PHE A 163 -12.98 -17.00 6.88
C PHE A 163 -12.63 -16.74 5.40
N PHE A 164 -13.27 -15.75 4.78
CA PHE A 164 -12.93 -15.30 3.44
C PHE A 164 -11.48 -14.81 3.34
N TYR A 165 -11.04 -14.00 4.31
CA TYR A 165 -9.66 -13.48 4.34
C TYR A 165 -8.64 -14.62 4.37
N ASP A 166 -8.83 -15.58 5.27
CA ASP A 166 -7.92 -16.71 5.46
C ASP A 166 -7.90 -17.63 4.24
N ASN A 167 -9.06 -17.93 3.66
CA ASN A 167 -9.16 -18.76 2.44
C ASN A 167 -8.53 -18.10 1.22
N PHE A 168 -8.80 -16.80 1.01
CA PHE A 168 -8.22 -16.07 -0.10
C PHE A 168 -6.69 -15.99 0.04
N ASN A 169 -6.20 -15.72 1.26
CA ASN A 169 -4.76 -15.70 1.52
C ASN A 169 -4.11 -17.07 1.32
N HIS A 170 -4.71 -18.13 1.88
CA HIS A 170 -4.26 -19.51 1.73
C HIS A 170 -4.19 -19.92 0.26
N TRP A 171 -5.22 -19.57 -0.53
CA TRP A 171 -5.23 -19.81 -1.97
C TRP A 171 -4.08 -19.08 -2.69
N LEU A 172 -3.82 -17.81 -2.35
CA LEU A 172 -2.70 -17.05 -2.92
C LEU A 172 -1.34 -17.70 -2.61
N LEU A 173 -1.13 -18.16 -1.39
CA LEU A 173 0.13 -18.77 -0.95
C LEU A 173 0.34 -20.18 -1.53
N ASN A 174 -0.66 -21.04 -1.38
CA ASN A 174 -0.48 -22.47 -1.58
C ASN A 174 -0.80 -22.90 -3.01
N LYS A 175 -1.79 -22.28 -3.64
CA LYS A 175 -2.17 -22.59 -5.03
C LYS A 175 -1.50 -21.67 -6.03
N GLU A 176 -1.62 -20.35 -5.86
CA GLU A 176 -1.03 -19.39 -6.79
C GLU A 176 0.45 -19.07 -6.53
N LYS A 177 1.04 -19.62 -5.47
CA LYS A 177 2.46 -19.47 -5.10
C LYS A 177 2.93 -18.01 -5.02
N TYR A 178 2.08 -17.10 -4.58
CA TYR A 178 2.48 -15.73 -4.29
C TYR A 178 3.39 -15.66 -3.06
N GLY A 179 4.32 -14.71 -3.08
CA GLY A 179 5.13 -14.41 -1.90
C GLY A 179 4.27 -13.88 -0.76
N HIS A 180 4.69 -14.16 0.48
CA HIS A 180 3.95 -13.87 1.70
C HIS A 180 3.38 -12.43 1.76
N ASN A 181 4.24 -11.44 1.55
CA ASN A 181 3.84 -10.03 1.65
C ASN A 181 2.95 -9.59 0.48
N THR A 182 3.07 -10.22 -0.69
CA THR A 182 2.18 -9.97 -1.82
C THR A 182 0.79 -10.53 -1.56
N ALA A 183 0.71 -11.76 -1.05
CA ALA A 183 -0.56 -12.39 -0.67
C ALA A 183 -1.28 -11.55 0.40
N LYS A 184 -0.57 -11.18 1.47
CA LYS A 184 -1.07 -10.26 2.50
C LYS A 184 -1.60 -8.96 1.90
N LYS A 185 -0.84 -8.32 1.00
CA LYS A 185 -1.24 -7.03 0.41
C LYS A 185 -2.54 -7.15 -0.38
N TYR A 186 -2.72 -8.21 -1.17
CA TYR A 186 -3.97 -8.44 -1.89
C TYR A 186 -5.14 -8.72 -0.95
N SER A 187 -4.96 -9.54 0.07
CA SER A 187 -6.02 -9.78 1.08
C SER A 187 -6.41 -8.50 1.83
N ASP A 188 -5.42 -7.69 2.25
CA ASP A 188 -5.65 -6.43 2.94
C ASP A 188 -6.34 -5.38 2.04
N ASP A 189 -6.03 -5.38 0.74
CA ASP A 189 -6.68 -4.49 -0.23
C ASP A 189 -8.18 -4.81 -0.36
N LEU A 190 -8.59 -6.09 -0.29
CA LEU A 190 -10.01 -6.46 -0.27
C LEU A 190 -10.73 -5.95 1.00
N ILE A 191 -10.07 -5.99 2.16
CA ILE A 191 -10.63 -5.38 3.39
C ILE A 191 -10.81 -3.87 3.19
N ALA A 192 -9.81 -3.20 2.61
CA ALA A 192 -9.92 -1.76 2.32
C ALA A 192 -11.08 -1.46 1.37
N ILE A 193 -11.28 -2.29 0.35
CA ILE A 193 -12.42 -2.19 -0.58
C ILE A 193 -13.76 -2.35 0.16
N GLY A 194 -13.90 -3.33 1.06
CA GLY A 194 -15.09 -3.48 1.89
C GLY A 194 -15.38 -2.24 2.75
N ARG A 195 -14.33 -1.61 3.30
CA ARG A 195 -14.46 -0.37 4.08
C ARG A 195 -14.88 0.82 3.21
N HIS A 196 -14.38 0.90 1.98
CA HIS A 196 -14.85 1.90 1.03
C HIS A 196 -16.32 1.71 0.71
N ALA A 197 -16.75 0.48 0.38
CA ALA A 197 -18.14 0.16 0.10
C ALA A 197 -19.09 0.53 1.26
N ARG A 198 -18.65 0.35 2.52
CA ARG A 198 -19.40 0.78 3.71
C ARG A 198 -19.74 2.27 3.69
N ARG A 199 -18.84 3.13 3.21
CA ARG A 199 -19.08 4.60 3.11
C ARG A 199 -20.26 4.92 2.17
N TYR A 200 -20.54 4.03 1.23
CA TYR A 200 -21.68 4.11 0.30
C TYR A 200 -22.91 3.33 0.80
N LYS A 201 -22.99 3.04 2.09
CA LYS A 201 -24.11 2.33 2.74
C LYS A 201 -24.36 0.92 2.20
N ILE A 202 -23.35 0.29 1.60
CA ILE A 202 -23.40 -1.13 1.22
C ILE A 202 -23.26 -2.01 2.47
N PRO A 203 -24.10 -3.05 2.65
CA PRO A 203 -23.94 -3.99 3.74
C PRO A 203 -22.57 -4.69 3.71
N VAL A 204 -21.93 -4.76 4.87
CA VAL A 204 -20.63 -5.41 5.09
C VAL A 204 -20.74 -6.45 6.20
N SER A 205 -19.75 -7.34 6.29
CA SER A 205 -19.58 -8.19 7.48
C SER A 205 -19.40 -7.33 8.74
N GLN A 206 -19.95 -7.80 9.86
CA GLN A 206 -19.70 -7.22 11.18
C GLN A 206 -18.24 -7.39 11.61
N GLU A 207 -17.56 -8.42 11.10
CA GLU A 207 -16.16 -8.72 11.42
C GLU A 207 -15.16 -7.83 10.67
N LEU A 208 -15.59 -7.10 9.62
CA LEU A 208 -14.70 -6.39 8.68
C LEU A 208 -13.64 -5.49 9.35
N ASP A 209 -13.97 -4.90 10.51
CA ASP A 209 -13.05 -4.04 11.25
C ASP A 209 -12.06 -4.82 12.13
N TYR A 210 -12.45 -6.03 12.56
CA TYR A 210 -11.74 -6.88 13.50
C TYR A 210 -11.05 -8.09 12.85
N ILE A 211 -11.13 -8.25 11.52
CA ILE A 211 -10.39 -9.27 10.78
C ILE A 211 -8.91 -9.22 11.18
N LYS A 212 -8.42 -10.34 11.72
CA LYS A 212 -7.04 -10.54 12.16
C LYS A 212 -6.16 -10.71 10.93
N ARG A 213 -5.48 -9.62 10.57
CA ARG A 213 -4.57 -9.60 9.42
C ARG A 213 -3.28 -10.34 9.71
N ILE A 214 -2.76 -10.99 8.68
CA ILE A 214 -1.45 -11.65 8.73
C ILE A 214 -0.36 -10.59 8.95
N LYS A 215 0.64 -10.87 9.77
CA LYS A 215 1.76 -9.93 10.02
C LYS A 215 2.72 -9.92 8.85
N THR A 216 3.20 -8.74 8.44
CA THR A 216 4.24 -8.64 7.41
C THR A 216 5.51 -9.40 7.82
N ARG A 217 6.08 -10.19 6.90
CA ARG A 217 7.41 -10.79 7.12
C ARG A 217 8.49 -9.79 6.73
N SER A 218 9.39 -9.48 7.64
CA SER A 218 10.61 -8.75 7.31
C SER A 218 11.63 -9.70 6.68
N SER A 219 12.26 -9.26 5.59
CA SER A 219 13.43 -9.93 5.03
C SER A 219 14.69 -9.24 5.56
N LYS A 220 15.78 -10.01 5.70
CA LYS A 220 17.08 -9.43 6.03
C LYS A 220 17.48 -8.46 4.92
N THR A 221 17.89 -7.26 5.29
CA THR A 221 18.39 -6.28 4.32
C THR A 221 19.70 -6.78 3.73
N ILE A 222 19.72 -6.95 2.41
CA ILE A 222 20.93 -7.24 1.64
C ILE A 222 21.59 -5.91 1.29
N VAL A 223 22.87 -5.80 1.61
CA VAL A 223 23.75 -4.66 1.30
C VAL A 223 25.14 -5.18 0.97
N LEU A 224 25.94 -4.37 0.29
CA LEU A 224 27.34 -4.68 0.03
C LEU A 224 28.22 -4.18 1.18
N GLU A 225 29.15 -5.01 1.62
CA GLU A 225 30.18 -4.66 2.61
C GLU A 225 31.32 -3.89 1.93
N HIS A 226 32.19 -3.27 2.72
CA HIS A 226 33.25 -2.41 2.18
C HIS A 226 34.24 -3.18 1.28
N ASP A 227 34.61 -4.40 1.65
CA ASP A 227 35.48 -5.27 0.85
C ASP A 227 34.84 -5.64 -0.51
N GLU A 228 33.52 -5.88 -0.53
CA GLU A 228 32.79 -6.19 -1.75
C GLU A 228 32.71 -4.97 -2.68
N ILE A 229 32.58 -3.76 -2.12
CA ILE A 229 32.59 -2.51 -2.89
C ILE A 229 33.98 -2.29 -3.51
N LEU A 230 35.05 -2.45 -2.73
CA LEU A 230 36.43 -2.33 -3.22
C LEU A 230 36.75 -3.34 -4.33
N ARG A 231 36.22 -4.57 -4.25
CA ARG A 231 36.35 -5.55 -5.33
C ARG A 231 35.63 -5.12 -6.60
N ILE A 232 34.46 -4.47 -6.51
CA ILE A 232 33.76 -3.93 -7.68
C ILE A 232 34.54 -2.75 -8.30
N GLU A 233 35.07 -1.87 -7.45
CA GLU A 233 35.83 -0.70 -7.85
C GLU A 233 37.08 -1.11 -8.64
N ASN A 234 37.88 -2.01 -8.06
CA ASN A 234 39.16 -2.48 -8.63
C ASN A 234 39.01 -3.57 -9.69
N LEU A 235 37.79 -3.99 -10.02
CA LEU A 235 37.57 -5.04 -11.01
C LEU A 235 38.09 -4.61 -12.39
N GLU A 236 38.89 -5.45 -13.04
CA GLU A 236 39.28 -5.21 -14.42
C GLU A 236 38.07 -5.46 -15.35
N ILE A 237 37.59 -4.41 -16.00
CA ILE A 237 36.45 -4.45 -16.90
C ILE A 237 36.85 -3.80 -18.22
N THR A 238 36.79 -4.57 -19.31
CA THR A 238 37.03 -4.06 -20.68
C THR A 238 35.71 -3.73 -21.41
N ASN A 239 34.58 -4.28 -20.94
CA ASN A 239 33.28 -4.06 -21.56
C ASN A 239 32.69 -2.69 -21.16
N GLU A 240 32.49 -1.81 -22.14
CA GLU A 240 31.97 -0.44 -21.96
C GLU A 240 30.64 -0.39 -21.20
N ARG A 241 29.71 -1.33 -21.44
CA ARG A 241 28.40 -1.34 -20.76
C ARG A 241 28.54 -1.64 -19.26
N LEU A 242 29.49 -2.52 -18.91
CA LEU A 242 29.80 -2.84 -17.53
C LEU A 242 30.58 -1.69 -16.86
N LEU A 243 31.53 -1.07 -17.58
CA LEU A 243 32.22 0.15 -17.11
C LEU A 243 31.23 1.26 -16.79
N ASN A 244 30.30 1.54 -17.70
CA ASN A 244 29.24 2.52 -17.49
C ASN A 244 28.38 2.18 -16.27
N THR A 245 28.01 0.91 -16.11
CA THR A 245 27.22 0.45 -14.95
C THR A 245 28.01 0.60 -13.65
N ARG A 246 29.33 0.32 -13.65
CA ARG A 246 30.20 0.55 -12.50
C ARG A 246 30.26 2.04 -12.14
N LYS A 247 30.44 2.94 -13.12
CA LYS A 247 30.41 4.39 -12.86
C LYS A 247 29.08 4.82 -12.23
N TRP A 248 27.94 4.37 -12.78
CA TRP A 248 26.61 4.62 -12.18
C TRP A 248 26.48 4.06 -10.75
N PHE A 249 27.03 2.87 -10.50
CA PHE A 249 27.00 2.24 -9.19
C PHE A 249 27.82 3.04 -8.16
N LEU A 250 29.05 3.42 -8.50
CA LEU A 250 29.92 4.22 -7.62
C LEU A 250 29.33 5.60 -7.34
N LEU A 251 28.84 6.29 -8.38
CA LEU A 251 28.14 7.56 -8.23
C LEU A 251 26.92 7.43 -7.31
N GLY A 252 26.12 6.38 -7.51
CA GLY A 252 24.94 6.13 -6.70
C GLY A 252 25.23 5.74 -5.24
N LEU A 253 26.43 5.23 -4.93
CA LEU A 253 26.87 5.02 -3.55
C LEU A 253 27.09 6.36 -2.84
N GLN A 254 27.60 7.36 -3.56
CA GLN A 254 27.81 8.71 -3.01
C GLN A 254 26.49 9.50 -2.92
N VAL A 255 25.69 9.45 -3.97
CA VAL A 255 24.46 10.25 -4.09
C VAL A 255 23.29 9.66 -3.27
N ALA A 256 23.33 8.35 -2.97
CA ALA A 256 22.37 7.61 -2.15
C ALA A 256 20.87 7.78 -2.54
N GLN A 257 20.58 8.10 -3.80
CA GLN A 257 19.22 8.29 -4.30
C GLN A 257 18.56 7.02 -4.84
N ARG A 258 17.25 7.07 -5.17
CA ARG A 258 16.59 5.96 -5.86
C ARG A 258 17.13 5.89 -7.29
N ILE A 259 17.14 4.69 -7.85
CA ILE A 259 17.63 4.49 -9.22
C ILE A 259 16.87 5.34 -10.25
N SER A 260 15.55 5.50 -10.05
CA SER A 260 14.68 6.33 -10.89
C SER A 260 14.96 7.83 -10.79
N ASP A 261 15.65 8.26 -9.73
CA ASP A 261 16.08 9.65 -9.55
C ASP A 261 17.56 9.82 -9.98
N LEU A 262 18.37 8.76 -9.90
CA LEU A 262 19.80 8.75 -10.21
C LEU A 262 20.08 8.64 -11.72
N LEU A 263 19.53 7.64 -12.40
CA LEU A 263 19.85 7.36 -13.81
C LEU A 263 19.43 8.47 -14.79
N PRO A 264 18.43 9.33 -14.50
CA PRO A 264 18.12 10.49 -15.32
C PRO A 264 19.06 11.70 -15.13
N LEU A 265 20.04 11.65 -14.22
CA LEU A 265 20.96 12.78 -14.02
C LEU A 265 21.77 13.06 -15.29
N THR A 266 21.95 14.35 -15.57
CA THR A 266 22.72 14.87 -16.69
C THR A 266 23.58 16.04 -16.22
N GLU A 267 24.46 16.54 -17.09
CA GLU A 267 25.33 17.68 -16.79
C GLU A 267 24.52 18.94 -16.41
N TYR A 268 23.28 19.08 -16.89
CA TYR A 268 22.37 20.16 -16.49
C TYR A 268 21.99 20.15 -15.01
N ASN A 269 22.15 19.01 -14.34
CA ASN A 269 21.92 18.90 -12.91
C ASN A 269 23.13 19.39 -12.10
N ILE A 270 24.28 19.67 -12.74
CA ILE A 270 25.46 20.21 -12.07
C ILE A 270 25.36 21.73 -12.03
N GLN A 271 25.29 22.28 -10.82
CA GLN A 271 25.10 23.71 -10.58
C GLN A 271 25.94 24.17 -9.40
N TYR A 272 26.32 25.45 -9.38
CA TYR A 272 26.93 26.05 -8.20
C TYR A 272 25.85 26.63 -7.29
N HIS A 273 25.89 26.29 -6.01
CA HIS A 273 24.98 26.82 -5.00
C HIS A 273 25.77 27.42 -3.84
N PRO A 274 25.41 28.62 -3.34
CA PRO A 274 26.05 29.17 -2.16
C PRO A 274 25.69 28.35 -0.92
N ASP A 275 26.67 28.11 -0.06
CA ASP A 275 26.45 27.65 1.31
C ASP A 275 26.12 28.82 2.26
N LEU A 276 26.03 28.54 3.57
CA LEU A 276 25.73 29.57 4.57
C LEU A 276 26.87 30.58 4.77
N ASP A 277 28.09 30.23 4.35
CA ASP A 277 29.28 31.08 4.42
C ASP A 277 29.51 31.83 3.09
N HIS A 278 28.52 31.80 2.18
CA HIS A 278 28.53 32.41 0.86
C HIS A 278 29.58 31.83 -0.12
N ASN A 279 30.12 30.65 0.15
CA ASN A 279 31.01 29.95 -0.77
C ASN A 279 30.18 29.18 -1.81
N LEU A 280 30.52 29.35 -3.09
CA LEU A 280 29.88 28.62 -4.17
C LEU A 280 30.39 27.18 -4.20
N THR A 281 29.52 26.23 -3.89
CA THR A 281 29.81 24.80 -3.93
C THR A 281 29.18 24.16 -5.17
N LYS A 282 29.96 23.38 -5.93
CA LYS A 282 29.44 22.61 -7.06
C LYS A 282 28.57 21.46 -6.54
N CYS A 283 27.37 21.31 -7.07
CA CYS A 283 26.36 20.39 -6.55
C CYS A 283 25.58 19.70 -7.67
N PHE A 284 25.07 18.50 -7.40
CA PHE A 284 23.92 17.97 -8.11
C PHE A 284 22.62 18.55 -7.55
N VAL A 285 21.82 19.15 -8.42
CA VAL A 285 20.50 19.73 -8.10
C VAL A 285 19.44 19.06 -8.98
N PHE A 286 18.46 18.42 -8.34
CA PHE A 286 17.36 17.75 -9.05
C PHE A 286 16.13 17.58 -8.17
N THR A 287 14.97 17.47 -8.82
CA THR A 287 13.69 17.31 -8.14
C THR A 287 13.29 15.84 -8.05
N GLN A 288 13.24 15.33 -6.83
CA GLN A 288 12.69 14.01 -6.55
C GLN A 288 11.16 14.06 -6.60
N LYS A 289 10.57 13.46 -7.63
CA LYS A 289 9.12 13.33 -7.78
C LYS A 289 8.61 12.13 -6.98
N LYS A 290 8.07 12.35 -5.78
CA LYS A 290 7.19 11.36 -5.14
C LYS A 290 5.79 11.56 -5.72
N SER A 291 5.01 10.48 -5.82
CA SER A 291 3.68 10.53 -6.47
C SER A 291 2.71 11.59 -5.91
N GLN A 292 3.04 12.23 -4.78
CA GLN A 292 2.21 13.18 -4.06
C GLN A 292 3.02 14.34 -3.43
N ASN A 293 4.32 14.48 -3.74
CA ASN A 293 5.14 15.62 -3.31
C ASN A 293 6.42 15.72 -4.15
N THR A 294 6.86 16.93 -4.46
CA THR A 294 8.14 17.20 -5.11
C THR A 294 9.10 17.78 -4.08
N LYS A 295 10.27 17.16 -3.93
CA LYS A 295 11.33 17.69 -3.07
C LYS A 295 12.57 17.95 -3.90
N GLU A 296 13.10 19.15 -3.84
CA GLU A 296 14.42 19.46 -4.39
C GLU A 296 15.50 18.80 -3.52
N ILE A 297 16.47 18.20 -4.20
CA ILE A 297 17.61 17.54 -3.60
C ILE A 297 18.85 18.26 -4.11
N VAL A 298 19.68 18.72 -3.17
CA VAL A 298 20.98 19.34 -3.42
C VAL A 298 22.04 18.47 -2.77
N ILE A 299 23.00 18.00 -3.54
CA ILE A 299 24.08 17.11 -3.08
C ILE A 299 25.42 17.71 -3.54
N PRO A 300 26.32 18.08 -2.62
CA PRO A 300 27.65 18.56 -2.98
C PRO A 300 28.42 17.54 -3.82
N ILE A 301 29.17 18.04 -4.79
CA ILE A 301 30.14 17.27 -5.57
C ILE A 301 31.49 17.43 -4.89
N ASP A 302 31.93 16.38 -4.20
CA ASP A 302 33.24 16.30 -3.56
C ASP A 302 34.29 15.69 -4.51
N GLU A 303 35.54 15.61 -4.05
CA GLU A 303 36.66 15.07 -4.83
C GLU A 303 36.41 13.64 -5.33
N VAL A 304 35.70 12.82 -4.53
CA VAL A 304 35.38 11.44 -4.89
C VAL A 304 34.38 11.41 -6.05
N ILE A 305 33.35 12.26 -6.00
CA ILE A 305 32.39 12.38 -7.09
C ILE A 305 33.05 12.95 -8.34
N GLU A 306 33.88 13.99 -8.22
CA GLU A 306 34.62 14.58 -9.35
C GLU A 306 35.46 13.52 -10.08
N GLU A 307 36.19 12.69 -9.34
CA GLU A 307 37.01 11.63 -9.93
C GLU A 307 36.17 10.61 -10.70
N ILE A 308 34.96 10.27 -10.22
CA ILE A 308 34.04 9.34 -10.90
C ILE A 308 33.53 9.93 -12.23
N ILE A 309 33.30 11.25 -12.27
CA ILE A 309 32.70 11.95 -13.42
C ILE A 309 33.72 12.75 -14.25
N LYS A 310 35.02 12.57 -14.01
CA LYS A 310 36.09 13.34 -14.69
C LYS A 310 36.06 13.22 -16.22
N ASP A 311 35.64 12.07 -16.73
CA ASP A 311 35.47 11.81 -18.17
C ASP A 311 34.03 12.10 -18.66
N GLY A 312 33.24 12.83 -17.86
CA GLY A 312 31.81 13.05 -18.04
C GLY A 312 30.93 12.09 -17.24
N LEU A 313 29.64 12.46 -17.12
CA LEU A 313 28.64 11.60 -16.48
C LEU A 313 28.47 10.26 -17.20
N PRO A 314 28.09 9.20 -16.46
CA PRO A 314 27.85 7.89 -17.08
C PRO A 314 26.68 7.98 -18.08
N THR A 315 26.79 7.28 -19.21
CA THR A 315 25.76 7.28 -20.26
C THR A 315 24.42 6.71 -19.76
N PRO A 316 23.27 7.20 -20.24
CA PRO A 316 21.96 6.74 -19.81
C PRO A 316 21.76 5.23 -19.97
N ILE A 317 21.20 4.60 -18.94
CA ILE A 317 20.88 3.17 -18.92
C ILE A 317 19.49 2.97 -18.30
N SER A 318 18.77 1.94 -18.72
CA SER A 318 17.48 1.61 -18.11
C SER A 318 17.66 0.88 -16.77
N ASP A 319 16.71 1.05 -15.84
CA ASP A 319 16.69 0.33 -14.56
C ASP A 319 16.88 -1.18 -14.72
N GLN A 320 16.28 -1.78 -15.75
CA GLN A 320 16.39 -3.21 -16.02
C GLN A 320 17.81 -3.59 -16.42
N ARG A 321 18.41 -2.85 -17.37
CA ARG A 321 19.78 -3.12 -17.84
C ARG A 321 20.80 -2.87 -16.74
N PHE A 322 20.64 -1.80 -15.95
CA PHE A 322 21.46 -1.54 -14.78
C PHE A 322 21.44 -2.73 -13.81
N ASN A 323 20.27 -3.28 -13.51
CA ASN A 323 20.15 -4.47 -12.66
C ASN A 323 20.82 -5.71 -13.26
N GLU A 324 20.67 -5.95 -14.56
CA GLU A 324 21.28 -7.09 -15.25
C GLU A 324 22.82 -7.00 -15.20
N TYR A 325 23.37 -5.85 -15.60
CA TYR A 325 24.82 -5.62 -15.64
C TYR A 325 25.44 -5.53 -14.25
N LEU A 326 24.75 -4.95 -13.26
CA LEU A 326 25.26 -4.91 -11.89
C LEU A 326 25.40 -6.32 -11.30
N LYS A 327 24.49 -7.24 -11.63
CA LYS A 327 24.61 -8.65 -11.21
C LYS A 327 25.81 -9.34 -11.86
N GLU A 328 26.08 -9.03 -13.12
CA GLU A 328 27.24 -9.53 -13.85
C GLU A 328 28.54 -9.03 -13.21
N ILE A 329 28.65 -7.73 -12.94
CA ILE A 329 29.78 -7.13 -12.23
C ILE A 329 29.96 -7.77 -10.85
N CYS A 330 28.90 -7.92 -10.07
CA CYS A 330 28.98 -8.54 -8.75
C CYS A 330 29.40 -10.02 -8.82
N LYS A 331 29.03 -10.72 -9.88
CA LYS A 331 29.45 -12.10 -10.12
C LYS A 331 30.94 -12.16 -10.46
N MET A 332 31.43 -11.26 -11.33
CA MET A 332 32.85 -11.14 -11.68
C MET A 332 33.71 -10.73 -10.47
N ALA A 333 33.17 -9.91 -9.57
CA ALA A 333 33.81 -9.52 -8.31
C ALA A 333 33.70 -10.59 -7.20
N GLU A 334 33.23 -11.81 -7.53
CA GLU A 334 33.11 -12.95 -6.60
C GLU A 334 32.28 -12.64 -5.34
N ILE A 335 31.16 -11.91 -5.51
CA ILE A 335 30.23 -11.58 -4.43
C ILE A 335 29.18 -12.70 -4.33
N ASP A 336 29.59 -13.86 -3.85
CA ASP A 336 28.82 -15.10 -3.96
C ASP A 336 28.36 -15.70 -2.61
N ARG A 337 28.65 -15.03 -1.49
CA ARG A 337 28.26 -15.47 -0.14
C ARG A 337 26.81 -15.97 -0.09
N PRO A 338 26.56 -17.22 0.38
CA PRO A 338 25.21 -17.76 0.51
C PRO A 338 24.33 -16.86 1.39
N THR A 339 23.29 -16.28 0.78
CA THR A 339 22.44 -15.27 1.40
C THR A 339 20.97 -15.64 1.24
N LYS A 340 20.20 -15.53 2.33
CA LYS A 340 18.76 -15.75 2.29
C LYS A 340 18.06 -14.58 1.59
N GLY A 341 17.25 -14.86 0.59
CA GLY A 341 16.51 -13.85 -0.17
C GLY A 341 15.46 -14.50 -1.07
N ALA A 342 14.97 -13.74 -2.05
CA ALA A 342 14.04 -14.25 -3.04
C ALA A 342 14.43 -13.79 -4.45
N ILE A 343 14.33 -14.68 -5.42
CA ILE A 343 14.54 -14.37 -6.84
C ILE A 343 13.30 -14.68 -7.66
N SER A 344 13.08 -13.91 -8.72
CA SER A 344 11.98 -14.14 -9.66
C SER A 344 12.32 -15.33 -10.56
N LYS A 345 11.53 -16.39 -10.48
CA LYS A 345 11.60 -17.55 -11.38
C LYS A 345 10.28 -17.77 -12.09
N THR A 346 10.35 -18.29 -13.30
CA THR A 346 9.17 -18.78 -14.01
C THR A 346 8.88 -20.18 -13.51
N ILE A 347 7.69 -20.39 -12.93
CA ILE A 347 7.18 -21.69 -12.50
C ILE A 347 5.87 -21.99 -13.21
N GLU A 348 5.50 -23.26 -13.27
CA GLU A 348 4.24 -23.71 -13.85
C GLU A 348 3.16 -23.83 -12.76
N ILE A 349 2.00 -23.23 -13.02
CA ILE A 349 0.83 -23.28 -12.13
C ILE A 349 -0.39 -23.53 -13.02
N ASP A 350 -1.12 -24.61 -12.75
CA ASP A 350 -2.28 -25.03 -13.55
C ASP A 350 -1.96 -25.09 -15.08
N GLY A 351 -0.81 -25.65 -15.47
CA GLY A 351 -0.39 -25.75 -16.88
C GLY A 351 0.07 -24.43 -17.52
N LYS A 352 0.23 -23.35 -16.73
CA LYS A 352 0.61 -22.02 -17.24
C LYS A 352 1.89 -21.52 -16.59
N LYS A 353 2.84 -21.05 -17.41
CA LYS A 353 4.07 -20.40 -16.95
C LYS A 353 3.77 -19.04 -16.32
N ARG A 354 4.22 -18.85 -15.08
CA ARG A 354 4.04 -17.64 -14.26
C ARG A 354 5.33 -17.26 -13.57
N LYS A 355 5.68 -15.96 -13.54
CA LYS A 355 6.79 -15.46 -12.73
C LYS A 355 6.35 -15.34 -11.25
N ARG A 356 7.17 -15.90 -10.35
CA ARG A 356 7.00 -15.82 -8.90
C ARG A 356 8.35 -15.58 -8.22
N ASN A 357 8.30 -14.85 -7.10
CA ASN A 357 9.48 -14.68 -6.25
C ASN A 357 9.58 -15.88 -5.31
N ILE A 358 10.66 -16.65 -5.44
CA ILE A 358 10.90 -17.86 -4.67
C ILE A 358 11.94 -17.56 -3.59
N GLU A 359 11.51 -17.66 -2.33
CA GLU A 359 12.40 -17.56 -1.18
C GLU A 359 13.38 -18.75 -1.14
N GLY A 360 14.62 -18.49 -0.79
CA GLY A 360 15.68 -19.50 -0.74
C GLY A 360 17.02 -18.90 -0.28
N VAL A 361 18.07 -19.71 -0.37
CA VAL A 361 19.45 -19.27 -0.20
C VAL A 361 20.09 -19.23 -1.57
N TYR A 362 20.66 -18.08 -1.92
CA TYR A 362 21.26 -17.82 -3.23
C TYR A 362 22.62 -17.15 -3.05
N PRO A 363 23.53 -17.29 -4.01
CA PRO A 363 24.71 -16.44 -4.09
C PRO A 363 24.31 -14.97 -4.04
N LYS A 364 25.02 -14.17 -3.23
CA LYS A 364 24.62 -12.79 -2.92
C LYS A 364 24.40 -11.94 -4.18
N TRP A 365 25.26 -12.06 -5.20
CA TRP A 365 25.13 -11.35 -6.48
C TRP A 365 23.75 -11.54 -7.14
N GLN A 366 23.10 -12.71 -7.00
CA GLN A 366 21.76 -12.95 -7.58
C GLN A 366 20.66 -12.11 -6.95
N LEU A 367 20.88 -11.69 -5.70
CA LEU A 367 19.94 -10.92 -4.88
C LEU A 367 20.20 -9.42 -4.95
N ILE A 368 21.31 -8.99 -5.56
CA ILE A 368 21.63 -7.58 -5.76
C ILE A 368 20.63 -6.98 -6.74
N THR A 369 20.12 -5.80 -6.40
CA THR A 369 19.25 -5.00 -7.25
C THR A 369 19.66 -3.54 -7.15
N SER A 370 19.10 -2.68 -7.98
CA SER A 370 19.23 -1.23 -7.90
C SER A 370 18.78 -0.68 -6.55
N HIS A 371 17.90 -1.38 -5.82
CA HIS A 371 17.54 -0.99 -4.47
C HIS A 371 18.62 -1.38 -3.44
N THR A 372 19.43 -2.41 -3.72
CA THR A 372 20.59 -2.77 -2.89
C THR A 372 21.62 -1.66 -2.85
N LEU A 373 21.81 -0.92 -3.96
CA LEU A 373 22.68 0.26 -4.03
C LEU A 373 22.30 1.30 -2.95
N ARG A 374 21.06 1.80 -3.01
CA ARG A 374 20.59 2.80 -2.04
C ARG A 374 20.63 2.30 -0.60
N LYS A 375 20.29 1.03 -0.37
CA LYS A 375 20.37 0.40 0.96
C LYS A 375 21.82 0.34 1.46
N THR A 376 22.75 0.01 0.58
CA THR A 376 24.19 -0.02 0.88
C THR A 376 24.66 1.37 1.27
N ALA A 377 24.46 2.38 0.41
CA ALA A 377 24.82 3.77 0.68
C ALA A 377 24.24 4.27 2.01
N THR A 378 22.92 4.07 2.22
CA THR A 378 22.25 4.49 3.46
C THR A 378 22.82 3.78 4.69
N THR A 379 23.18 2.50 4.58
CA THR A 379 23.74 1.72 5.70
C THR A 379 25.12 2.24 6.09
N HIS A 380 26.00 2.44 5.11
CA HIS A 380 27.35 2.96 5.34
C HIS A 380 27.31 4.38 5.90
N TYR A 381 26.52 5.28 5.31
CA TYR A 381 26.36 6.63 5.85
C TYR A 381 25.74 6.65 7.26
N TYR A 382 24.80 5.76 7.58
CA TYR A 382 24.28 5.67 8.93
C TYR A 382 25.35 5.22 9.94
N GLN A 383 26.26 4.32 9.56
CA GLN A 383 27.36 3.90 10.43
C GLN A 383 28.30 5.06 10.76
N VAL A 384 28.39 6.06 9.88
CA VAL A 384 29.23 7.26 10.08
C VAL A 384 28.46 8.37 10.81
N PHE A 385 27.25 8.70 10.35
CA PHE A 385 26.51 9.92 10.74
C PHE A 385 25.25 9.66 11.59
N GLY A 386 24.92 8.39 11.86
CA GLY A 386 23.69 8.00 12.55
C GLY A 386 22.44 8.49 11.81
N ALA A 387 21.42 8.94 12.57
CA ALA A 387 20.13 9.35 12.03
C ALA A 387 20.18 10.56 11.06
N LYS A 388 21.27 11.35 11.08
CA LYS A 388 21.44 12.53 10.21
C LYS A 388 21.47 12.17 8.70
N VAL A 389 21.76 10.92 8.35
CA VAL A 389 21.69 10.41 6.95
C VAL A 389 20.33 10.63 6.27
N LYS A 390 19.24 10.88 7.03
CA LYS A 390 17.92 11.22 6.47
C LYS A 390 17.96 12.46 5.55
N HIS A 391 18.86 13.42 5.85
CA HIS A 391 19.00 14.66 5.08
C HIS A 391 19.56 14.37 3.68
N ILE A 392 20.56 13.50 3.59
CA ILE A 392 21.18 13.05 2.34
C ILE A 392 20.18 12.17 1.54
N THR A 393 19.57 11.21 2.22
CA THR A 393 18.77 10.18 1.54
C THR A 393 17.33 10.62 1.21
N GLY A 394 16.81 11.69 1.81
CA GLY A 394 15.44 12.16 1.56
C GLY A 394 14.33 11.26 2.13
N HIS A 395 14.65 10.47 3.16
CA HIS A 395 13.64 9.70 3.92
C HIS A 395 12.80 10.63 4.80
N SER A 396 11.48 10.40 4.85
CA SER A 396 10.55 11.20 5.65
C SER A 396 10.50 10.80 7.12
N LYS A 397 10.79 9.53 7.43
CA LYS A 397 10.76 8.99 8.80
C LYS A 397 12.11 8.38 9.16
N GLU A 398 12.61 8.69 10.35
CA GLU A 398 13.86 8.13 10.89
C GLU A 398 13.80 6.62 11.09
N GLU A 399 12.62 6.10 11.48
CA GLU A 399 12.36 4.67 11.62
C GLU A 399 12.73 3.89 10.35
N THR A 400 12.56 4.48 9.17
CA THR A 400 12.86 3.82 7.88
C THR A 400 14.37 3.67 7.65
N VAL A 401 15.17 4.55 8.23
CA VAL A 401 16.63 4.52 8.15
C VAL A 401 17.21 3.55 9.18
N ASN A 402 16.64 3.52 10.40
CA ASN A 402 17.09 2.67 11.50
C ASN A 402 17.00 1.16 11.20
N ILE A 403 16.13 0.74 10.28
CA ILE A 403 15.92 -0.68 9.94
C ILE A 403 17.21 -1.33 9.39
N TYR A 404 18.08 -0.57 8.72
CA TYR A 404 19.22 -1.15 8.01
C TYR A 404 20.38 -1.59 8.92
N VAL A 405 20.59 -0.90 10.03
CA VAL A 405 21.60 -1.25 11.03
C VAL A 405 21.04 -2.15 12.13
N ASN A 406 19.75 -2.01 12.45
CA ASN A 406 19.16 -2.76 13.56
C ASN A 406 19.02 -4.27 13.33
N GLN A 407 19.19 -4.74 12.08
CA GLN A 407 19.04 -6.14 11.72
C GLN A 407 20.34 -6.96 11.83
N ASP A 408 21.51 -6.32 11.96
CA ASP A 408 22.79 -7.04 12.00
C ASP A 408 23.59 -6.72 13.27
N ARG A 409 23.87 -7.76 14.08
CA ARG A 409 24.59 -7.63 15.36
C ARG A 409 25.99 -7.06 15.16
N SER A 410 26.67 -7.45 14.09
CA SER A 410 28.04 -6.98 13.83
C SER A 410 28.08 -5.48 13.54
N ARG A 411 27.10 -4.97 12.79
CA ARG A 411 27.01 -3.52 12.51
C ARG A 411 26.71 -2.71 13.76
N LYS A 412 25.83 -3.21 14.63
CA LYS A 412 25.58 -2.60 15.95
C LYS A 412 26.86 -2.54 16.77
N LEU A 413 27.62 -3.63 16.83
CA LEU A 413 28.88 -3.67 17.57
C LEU A 413 29.88 -2.64 17.02
N SER A 414 30.05 -2.54 15.69
CA SER A 414 30.94 -1.55 15.08
C SER A 414 30.52 -0.11 15.41
N GLN A 415 29.22 0.19 15.37
CA GLN A 415 28.71 1.52 15.74
C GLN A 415 28.96 1.84 17.22
N VAL A 416 28.69 0.88 18.12
CA VAL A 416 28.96 1.05 19.56
C VAL A 416 30.46 1.23 19.82
N LYS A 417 31.33 0.48 19.14
CA LYS A 417 32.78 0.65 19.23
C LYS A 417 33.21 2.06 18.81
N LYS A 418 32.71 2.55 17.67
CA LYS A 418 33.02 3.89 17.16
C LYS A 418 32.59 4.98 18.16
N LEU A 419 31.35 4.92 18.64
CA LEU A 419 30.82 5.85 19.64
C LEU A 419 31.64 5.84 20.94
N ARG A 420 32.06 4.66 21.41
CA ARG A 420 32.93 4.57 22.60
C ARG A 420 34.30 5.19 22.35
N ASN A 421 34.89 4.99 21.17
CA ASN A 421 36.17 5.60 20.82
C ASN A 421 36.08 7.13 20.74
N GLU A 422 35.05 7.67 20.08
CA GLU A 422 34.78 9.12 20.02
C GLU A 422 34.57 9.69 21.42
N TYR A 423 33.77 9.03 22.27
CA TYR A 423 33.59 9.45 23.67
C TYR A 423 34.91 9.48 24.44
N ASN A 424 35.75 8.45 24.30
CA ASN A 424 37.05 8.40 24.96
C ASN A 424 38.01 9.49 24.45
N GLN A 425 37.98 9.81 23.15
CA GLN A 425 38.75 10.92 22.58
C GLN A 425 38.28 12.27 23.15
N LEU A 426 36.97 12.49 23.24
CA LEU A 426 36.41 13.71 23.84
C LEU A 426 36.76 13.84 25.32
N LEU A 427 36.81 12.74 26.07
CA LEU A 427 37.26 12.73 27.46
C LEU A 427 38.74 13.15 27.57
N LYS A 428 39.61 12.62 26.71
CA LYS A 428 41.03 12.99 26.67
C LYS A 428 41.21 14.48 26.37
N ILE A 429 40.54 14.99 25.34
CA ILE A 429 40.56 16.43 25.01
C ILE A 429 40.08 17.27 26.19
N LYS A 430 39.01 16.84 26.89
CA LYS A 430 38.50 17.53 28.08
C LYS A 430 39.49 17.50 29.25
N GLU A 431 40.25 16.43 29.41
CA GLU A 431 41.30 16.33 30.43
C GLU A 431 42.51 17.20 30.09
N GLU A 432 42.90 17.25 28.82
CA GLU A 432 43.97 18.12 28.30
C GLU A 432 43.61 19.62 28.38
N LEU A 433 42.32 19.96 28.25
CA LEU A 433 41.81 21.33 28.39
C LEU A 433 41.58 21.78 29.86
N LYS A 434 41.84 20.93 30.86
CA LYS A 434 41.83 21.40 32.26
C LYS A 434 43.02 22.34 32.45
N PRO A 435 42.81 23.61 32.87
CA PRO A 435 43.90 24.55 33.02
C PRO A 435 44.90 24.05 34.05
N ASN A 436 46.13 23.84 33.59
CA ASN A 436 47.28 23.48 34.42
C ASN A 436 47.84 24.74 35.09
N ASP A 437 47.04 25.50 35.83
CA ASP A 437 47.54 26.64 36.60
C ASP A 437 46.72 26.85 37.87
N LYS A 438 47.33 26.52 39.01
CA LYS A 438 46.92 27.10 40.29
C LYS A 438 47.21 28.60 40.22
N PRO A 439 46.26 29.51 40.49
CA PRO A 439 46.55 30.93 40.54
C PRO A 439 47.58 31.18 41.67
N LYS A 440 48.81 31.55 41.31
CA LYS A 440 49.78 32.08 42.27
C LYS A 440 49.34 33.49 42.63
N MET A 441 48.71 33.66 43.80
CA MET A 441 48.53 34.98 44.39
C MET A 441 49.90 35.53 44.80
N THR A 442 50.37 36.57 44.13
CA THR A 442 51.50 37.37 44.59
C THR A 442 50.95 38.48 45.48
N VAL A 443 51.13 38.37 46.79
CA VAL A 443 50.78 39.41 47.76
C VAL A 443 51.84 40.51 47.68
N LEU A 444 51.48 41.70 47.18
CA LEU A 444 52.33 42.88 47.23
C LEU A 444 52.23 43.50 48.63
N LYS A 445 53.36 43.58 49.36
CA LYS A 445 53.46 44.30 50.63
C LYS A 445 53.30 45.81 50.40
N LYS A 446 52.46 46.43 51.22
CA LYS A 446 52.28 47.89 51.34
C LYS A 446 53.63 48.58 51.60
N VAL A 447 53.92 49.63 50.84
CA VAL A 447 55.02 50.57 51.09
C VAL A 447 54.59 51.49 52.23
N GLU A 448 55.39 51.58 53.28
CA GLU A 448 55.23 52.55 54.37
C GLU A 448 55.69 53.94 53.92
N ASN A 449 54.90 54.95 54.31
CA ASN A 449 55.17 56.37 54.12
C ASN A 449 56.49 56.79 54.78
N GLN A 450 57.27 57.60 54.08
CA GLN A 450 57.94 58.78 54.64
C GLN A 450 58.16 59.84 53.57
#